data_AF-A0A7V6GVE1-F1
#
_entry.id   AF-A0A7V6GVE1-F1
#
_cell.length_a   1.000
_cell.length_b   1.000
_cell.length_c   1.000
_cell.angle_alpha   90.00
_cell.angle_beta   90.00
_cell.angle_gamma   90.00
#
_symmetry.space_group_name_H-M   'P 1'
#
loop_
_entity.id
_entity.type
_entity.pdbx_description
1 polymer ?
#
loop_
_entity_poly.entity_id
_entity_poly.type
_entity_poly.pdbx_seq_one_letter_code
_entity_poly.pdbx_strand_id
1 'polypeptide(L)'
;MLVVIDTNILVSALWSRNSNPAKIVSMILRGVLVPCFDYRIITEYREVLKRPGFGFSEGEINSLLGWFESNGHSVVAKPSDIDFTDEADKMFYEVAKHCGAVLITGNLKHFPKDRKILNAADFLKEYADGF
;
A
#
# COMPACT_ATOMS: atom_id res chain seq x y z
N MET A 1 -10.70 -7.95 -4.03
CA MET A 1 -9.35 -8.50 -4.32
C MET A 1 -8.37 -8.03 -3.24
N LEU A 2 -7.41 -8.85 -2.82
CA LEU A 2 -6.40 -8.48 -1.82
C LEU A 2 -5.25 -7.69 -2.46
N VAL A 3 -4.86 -6.58 -1.85
CA VAL A 3 -3.74 -5.74 -2.31
C VAL A 3 -2.86 -5.34 -1.13
N VAL A 4 -1.57 -5.16 -1.37
CA VAL A 4 -0.68 -4.41 -0.46
C VAL A 4 -0.33 -3.12 -1.16
N ILE A 5 -0.42 -2.02 -0.42
CA ILE A 5 -0.09 -0.69 -0.95
C ILE A 5 1.24 -0.29 -0.34
N ASP A 6 2.15 0.19 -1.18
CA ASP A 6 3.36 0.87 -0.72
C ASP A 6 2.99 2.27 -0.22
N THR A 7 3.68 2.75 0.81
CA THR A 7 3.60 4.13 1.30
C THR A 7 3.63 5.16 0.17
N ASN A 8 4.47 4.96 -0.84
CA ASN A 8 4.61 5.92 -1.93
C ASN A 8 3.30 6.07 -2.74
N ILE A 9 2.52 4.99 -2.88
CA ILE A 9 1.20 5.00 -3.54
C ILE A 9 0.20 5.74 -2.65
N LEU A 10 0.17 5.45 -1.35
CA LEU A 10 -0.70 6.15 -0.41
C LEU A 10 -0.45 7.66 -0.42
N VAL A 11 0.82 8.07 -0.32
CA VAL A 11 1.22 9.48 -0.37
C VAL A 11 0.88 10.13 -1.71
N SER A 12 1.16 9.47 -2.83
CA SER A 12 0.87 10.00 -4.16
C SER A 12 -0.64 10.19 -4.38
N ALA A 13 -1.46 9.30 -3.83
CA ALA A 13 -2.92 9.40 -3.88
C ALA A 13 -3.43 10.64 -3.15
N LEU A 14 -2.84 10.99 -2.01
CA LEU A 14 -3.22 12.16 -1.22
C LEU A 14 -2.78 13.48 -1.88
N TRP A 15 -1.69 13.47 -2.66
CA TRP A 15 -1.19 14.65 -3.37
C TRP A 15 -1.97 15.01 -4.64
N SER A 16 -2.49 14.02 -5.38
CA SER A 16 -3.16 14.26 -6.66
C SER A 16 -4.41 13.40 -6.83
N ARG A 17 -5.57 14.06 -6.72
CA ARG A 17 -6.90 13.44 -6.74
C ARG A 17 -7.26 12.66 -8.01
N ASN A 18 -6.65 12.99 -9.15
CA ASN A 18 -6.93 12.34 -10.44
C ASN A 18 -5.83 11.37 -10.87
N SER A 19 -4.84 11.12 -10.00
CA SER A 19 -3.74 10.21 -10.28
C SER A 19 -4.17 8.73 -10.23
N ASN A 20 -3.40 7.86 -10.85
CA ASN A 20 -3.63 6.40 -10.77
C ASN A 20 -3.58 5.89 -9.32
N PRO A 21 -2.63 6.32 -8.45
CA PRO A 21 -2.68 6.05 -7.02
C PRO A 21 -4.00 6.46 -6.35
N ALA A 22 -4.52 7.65 -6.64
CA ALA A 22 -5.79 8.11 -6.06
C ALA A 22 -6.98 7.24 -6.45
N LYS A 23 -7.02 6.74 -7.70
CA LYS A 23 -8.04 5.77 -8.14
C LYS A 23 -7.95 4.47 -7.33
N ILE A 24 -6.75 3.95 -7.13
CA ILE A 24 -6.53 2.71 -6.34
C ILE A 24 -6.97 2.90 -4.89
N VAL A 25 -6.56 4.00 -4.24
CA VAL A 25 -7.00 4.29 -2.87
C VAL A 25 -8.51 4.51 -2.80
N SER A 26 -9.13 5.15 -3.80
CA SER A 26 -10.59 5.25 -3.88
C SER A 26 -11.27 3.89 -3.97
N MET A 27 -10.74 2.95 -4.76
CA MET A 27 -11.24 1.58 -4.84
C MET A 27 -11.10 0.84 -3.50
N ILE A 28 -10.03 1.09 -2.75
CA ILE A 28 -9.85 0.58 -1.39
C ILE A 28 -10.94 1.13 -0.47
N LEU A 29 -11.09 2.45 -0.39
CA LEU A 29 -12.06 3.11 0.49
C LEU A 29 -13.52 2.74 0.17
N ARG A 30 -13.79 2.33 -1.07
CA ARG A 30 -15.10 1.82 -1.52
C ARG A 30 -15.30 0.32 -1.31
N GLY A 31 -14.29 -0.40 -0.80
CA GLY A 31 -14.34 -1.84 -0.53
C GLY A 31 -14.17 -2.73 -1.77
N VAL A 32 -13.82 -2.17 -2.93
CA VAL A 32 -13.51 -2.95 -4.15
C VAL A 32 -12.20 -3.72 -3.99
N LEU A 33 -11.22 -3.07 -3.36
CA LEU A 33 -9.93 -3.64 -2.99
C LEU A 33 -9.85 -3.74 -1.47
N VAL A 34 -9.28 -4.84 -0.97
CA VAL A 34 -9.09 -5.07 0.46
C VAL A 34 -7.59 -4.95 0.75
N PRO A 35 -7.16 -3.92 1.50
CA PRO A 35 -5.75 -3.72 1.80
C PRO A 35 -5.28 -4.72 2.86
N CYS A 36 -4.22 -5.47 2.56
CA CYS A 36 -3.52 -6.30 3.52
C CYS A 36 -2.42 -5.49 4.19
N PHE A 37 -2.28 -5.64 5.50
CA PHE A 37 -1.25 -4.93 6.27
C PHE A 37 -0.87 -5.72 7.52
N ASP A 38 0.28 -5.38 8.09
CA ASP A 38 0.63 -5.69 9.47
C ASP A 38 0.96 -4.39 10.21
N TYR A 39 1.35 -4.51 11.48
CA TYR A 39 1.66 -3.34 12.30
C TYR A 39 2.81 -2.49 11.74
N ARG A 40 3.76 -3.08 11.01
CA ARG A 40 4.93 -2.37 10.47
C ARG A 40 4.51 -1.40 9.38
N ILE A 41 3.62 -1.85 8.48
CA ILE A 41 3.05 -1.02 7.41
C ILE A 41 2.24 0.15 7.97
N ILE A 42 1.39 -0.10 8.97
CA ILE A 42 0.59 0.98 9.59
C ILE A 42 1.49 2.00 10.29
N THR A 43 2.53 1.55 10.98
CA THR A 43 3.53 2.43 11.58
C THR A 43 4.26 3.26 10.53
N GLU A 44 4.72 2.66 9.44
CA GLU A 44 5.38 3.39 8.35
C GLU A 44 4.48 4.47 7.75
N TYR A 45 3.20 4.15 7.49
CA TYR A 45 2.25 5.15 7.01
C TYR A 45 2.11 6.31 7.98
N ARG A 46 1.99 6.02 9.28
CA ARG A 46 1.86 7.04 10.30
C ARG A 46 3.07 7.96 10.34
N GLU A 47 4.28 7.39 10.38
CA GLU A 47 5.52 8.16 10.43
C GLU A 47 5.73 9.02 9.18
N VAL A 48 5.36 8.50 8.01
CA VAL A 48 5.47 9.25 6.76
C VAL A 48 4.45 10.37 6.71
N LEU A 49 3.18 10.12 7.04
CA LEU A 49 2.13 11.14 7.00
C LEU A 49 2.32 12.26 8.03
N LYS A 50 3.02 12.00 9.14
CA LYS A 50 3.38 12.99 10.16
C LYS A 50 4.48 13.96 9.73
N ARG A 51 5.23 13.68 8.65
CA ARG A 51 6.35 14.53 8.25
C ARG A 51 5.83 15.95 7.93
N PRO A 52 6.52 17.03 8.39
CA PRO A 52 6.05 18.41 8.23
C PRO A 52 5.69 18.83 6.81
N GLY A 53 6.29 18.20 5.79
CA GLY A 53 6.02 18.49 4.38
C GLY A 53 4.62 18.08 3.89
N PHE A 54 3.86 17.27 4.64
CA PHE A 54 2.52 16.82 4.24
C PHE A 54 1.38 17.66 4.81
N GLY A 55 1.57 18.26 6.00
CA GLY A 55 0.57 19.16 6.59
C GLY A 55 -0.71 18.50 7.08
N PHE A 56 -0.75 17.17 7.25
CA PHE A 56 -1.90 16.48 7.84
C PHE A 56 -1.95 16.65 9.36
N SER A 57 -3.15 16.86 9.90
CA SER A 57 -3.39 16.82 11.34
C SER A 57 -3.38 15.38 11.87
N GLU A 58 -3.08 15.21 13.16
CA GLU A 58 -3.17 13.91 13.83
C GLU A 58 -4.58 13.28 13.69
N GLY A 59 -5.63 14.10 13.69
CA GLY A 59 -7.01 13.64 13.50
C GLY A 59 -7.25 13.03 12.12
N GLU A 60 -6.72 13.64 11.06
CA GLU A 60 -6.82 13.11 9.69
C GLU A 60 -6.03 11.81 9.53
N ILE A 61 -4.80 11.76 10.06
CA ILE A 61 -3.96 10.55 10.04
C ILE A 61 -4.66 9.41 10.79
N ASN A 62 -5.17 9.68 12.00
CA ASN A 62 -5.89 8.69 12.80
C ASN A 62 -7.16 8.20 12.13
N SER A 63 -7.92 9.10 11.48
CA SER A 63 -9.14 8.73 10.77
C SER A 63 -8.84 7.82 9.58
N LEU A 64 -7.81 8.14 8.79
CA LEU A 64 -7.40 7.33 7.65
C LEU A 64 -6.89 5.96 8.09
N LEU A 65 -5.95 5.92 9.02
CA LEU A 65 -5.35 4.65 9.47
C LEU A 65 -6.34 3.78 10.23
N GLY A 66 -7.22 4.39 11.04
CA GLY A 66 -8.31 3.68 11.70
C GLY A 66 -9.29 3.05 10.71
N TRP A 67 -9.52 3.67 9.55
CA TRP A 67 -10.28 3.05 8.47
C TRP A 67 -9.57 1.81 7.91
N PHE A 68 -8.27 1.90 7.64
CA PHE A 68 -7.47 0.74 7.20
C PHE A 68 -7.52 -0.39 8.22
N GLU A 69 -7.36 -0.08 9.51
CA GLU A 69 -7.41 -1.06 10.59
C GLU A 69 -8.78 -1.73 10.71
N SER A 70 -9.86 -0.99 10.47
CA SER A 70 -11.24 -1.49 10.60
C SER A 70 -11.73 -2.27 9.37
N ASN A 71 -11.20 -1.98 8.18
CA ASN A 71 -11.74 -2.50 6.91
C ASN A 71 -10.73 -3.34 6.10
N GLY A 72 -9.46 -3.29 6.46
CA GLY A 72 -8.41 -4.07 5.81
C GLY A 72 -8.22 -5.46 6.42
N HIS A 73 -7.33 -6.22 5.81
CA HIS A 73 -6.96 -7.56 6.23
C HIS A 73 -5.64 -7.52 7.01
N SER A 74 -5.75 -7.47 8.34
CA SER A 74 -4.60 -7.53 9.25
C SER A 74 -4.00 -8.93 9.29
N VAL A 75 -2.68 -9.03 9.13
CA VAL A 75 -1.94 -10.29 9.14
C VAL A 75 -0.67 -10.20 9.98
N VAL A 76 -0.06 -11.37 10.24
CA VAL A 76 1.28 -11.48 10.80
C VAL A 76 2.14 -12.21 9.79
N ALA A 77 2.79 -11.44 8.91
CA ALA A 77 3.65 -12.00 7.88
C ALA A 77 4.91 -12.60 8.49
N LYS A 78 5.36 -13.74 7.96
CA LYS A 78 6.65 -14.32 8.36
C LYS A 78 7.78 -13.54 7.67
N PRO A 79 8.92 -13.34 8.35
CA PRO A 79 10.09 -12.78 7.72
C PRO A 79 10.52 -13.59 6.49
N SER A 80 11.01 -12.90 5.47
CA SER A 80 11.60 -13.50 4.28
C SER A 80 13.13 -13.55 4.41
N ASP A 81 13.74 -14.62 3.91
CA ASP A 81 15.21 -14.72 3.80
C ASP A 81 15.78 -14.02 2.56
N ILE A 82 14.94 -13.27 1.83
CA ILE A 82 15.38 -12.51 0.64
C ILE A 82 16.03 -11.21 1.11
N ASP A 83 17.21 -10.93 0.56
CA ASP A 83 17.92 -9.67 0.77
C ASP A 83 17.27 -8.54 -0.03
N PHE A 84 17.00 -7.42 0.64
CA PHE A 84 16.55 -6.19 0.01
C PHE A 84 17.65 -5.14 0.07
N THR A 85 17.67 -4.24 -0.92
CA THR A 85 18.57 -3.07 -0.85
C THR A 85 18.09 -2.09 0.24
N ASP A 86 16.77 -1.95 0.37
CA ASP A 86 16.12 -1.21 1.44
C ASP A 86 15.27 -2.17 2.26
N GLU A 87 15.69 -2.43 3.51
CA GLU A 87 14.97 -3.34 4.40
C GLU A 87 13.56 -2.82 4.77
N ALA A 88 13.27 -1.52 4.59
CA ALA A 88 11.92 -0.99 4.79
C ALA A 88 10.94 -1.50 3.73
N ASP A 89 11.40 -1.78 2.50
CA ASP A 89 10.54 -2.29 1.43
C ASP A 89 10.11 -3.76 1.68
N LYS A 90 10.92 -4.49 2.45
CA LYS A 90 10.75 -5.93 2.70
C LYS A 90 9.42 -6.26 3.38
N MET A 91 8.93 -5.42 4.30
CA MET A 91 7.66 -5.67 4.99
C MET A 91 6.47 -5.71 4.03
N PHE A 92 6.44 -4.85 3.00
CA PHE A 92 5.37 -4.83 2.00
C PHE A 92 5.38 -6.11 1.18
N TYR A 93 6.57 -6.56 0.79
CA TYR A 93 6.75 -7.81 0.06
C TYR A 93 6.32 -9.01 0.89
N GLU A 94 6.75 -9.11 2.15
CA GLU A 94 6.39 -10.20 3.05
C GLU A 94 4.87 -10.31 3.25
N VAL A 95 4.19 -9.18 3.50
CA VAL A 95 2.73 -9.15 3.63
C VAL A 95 2.06 -9.56 2.32
N ALA A 96 2.56 -9.07 1.18
CA ALA A 96 1.98 -9.42 -0.12
C ALA A 96 2.12 -10.92 -0.41
N LYS A 97 3.26 -11.52 -0.10
CA LYS A 97 3.51 -12.96 -0.24
C LYS A 97 2.65 -13.77 0.71
N HIS A 98 2.56 -13.35 1.97
CA HIS A 98 1.73 -14.02 2.97
C HIS A 98 0.26 -14.08 2.54
N CYS A 99 -0.27 -12.97 2.02
CA CYS A 99 -1.68 -12.87 1.62
C CYS A 99 -1.97 -13.38 0.20
N GLY A 100 -0.93 -13.66 -0.59
CA GLY A 100 -1.08 -13.86 -2.04
C GLY A 100 -1.61 -12.63 -2.77
N ALA A 101 -1.45 -11.44 -2.19
CA ALA A 101 -1.96 -10.16 -2.67
C ALA A 101 -1.09 -9.58 -3.80
N VAL A 102 -1.64 -8.61 -4.53
CA VAL A 102 -0.87 -7.78 -5.47
C VAL A 102 -0.23 -6.62 -4.68
N LEU A 103 1.08 -6.49 -4.75
CA LEU A 103 1.80 -5.33 -4.21
C LEU A 103 1.80 -4.22 -5.25
N ILE A 104 1.34 -3.05 -4.86
CA ILE A 104 1.28 -1.86 -5.70
C ILE A 104 2.30 -0.85 -5.19
N THR A 105 3.29 -0.53 -6.01
CA THR A 105 4.41 0.35 -5.65
C THR A 105 4.82 1.26 -6.82
N GLY A 106 5.29 2.47 -6.54
CA GLY A 106 5.97 3.29 -7.55
C GLY A 106 7.46 3.01 -7.68
N ASN A 107 8.03 2.14 -6.83
CA ASN A 107 9.45 1.85 -6.74
C ASN A 107 9.77 0.41 -7.17
N LEU A 108 9.25 -0.04 -8.32
CA LEU A 108 9.38 -1.42 -8.82
C LEU A 108 10.81 -1.99 -8.75
N LYS A 109 11.83 -1.15 -8.96
CA LYS A 109 13.25 -1.53 -8.92
C LYS A 109 13.76 -1.96 -7.54
N HIS A 110 13.06 -1.63 -6.45
CA HIS A 110 13.44 -2.02 -5.09
C HIS A 110 12.97 -3.43 -4.73
N PHE A 111 12.09 -4.01 -5.54
CA PHE A 111 11.50 -5.31 -5.29
C PHE A 111 12.06 -6.39 -6.23
N PRO A 112 12.06 -7.66 -5.79
CA PRO A 112 12.32 -8.80 -6.67
C PRO A 112 11.40 -8.79 -7.88
N LYS A 113 11.88 -9.31 -9.02
CA LYS A 113 11.03 -9.47 -10.20
C LYS A 113 9.91 -10.46 -9.92
N ASP A 114 8.69 -9.97 -9.82
CA ASP A 114 7.51 -10.78 -9.59
C ASP A 114 6.29 -10.19 -10.31
N ARG A 115 5.48 -11.06 -10.93
CA ARG A 115 4.28 -10.66 -11.68
C ARG A 115 3.19 -10.01 -10.81
N LYS A 116 3.21 -10.22 -9.50
CA LYS A 116 2.26 -9.63 -8.55
C LYS A 116 2.78 -8.32 -7.94
N ILE A 117 3.86 -7.76 -8.47
CA ILE A 117 4.38 -6.46 -8.05
C ILE A 117 4.23 -5.52 -9.23
N LEU A 118 3.30 -4.57 -9.11
CA LEU A 118 2.88 -3.70 -10.19
C LEU A 118 2.98 -2.24 -9.79
N ASN A 119 3.19 -1.37 -10.77
CA ASN A 119 2.91 0.05 -10.55
C ASN A 119 1.41 0.32 -10.69
N ALA A 120 0.98 1.52 -10.27
CA ALA A 120 -0.43 1.89 -10.30
C ALA A 120 -1.06 1.86 -11.69
N ALA A 121 -0.31 2.18 -12.75
CA ALA A 121 -0.83 2.17 -14.12
C ALA A 121 -1.05 0.74 -14.62
N ASP A 122 -0.07 -0.13 -14.43
CA ASP A 122 -0.14 -1.54 -14.85
C ASP A 122 -1.24 -2.28 -14.07
N PHE A 123 -1.35 -2.03 -12.76
CA PHE A 123 -2.42 -2.59 -11.95
C PHE A 123 -3.81 -2.20 -12.49
N LEU A 124 -4.03 -0.91 -12.77
CA LEU A 124 -5.33 -0.46 -13.29
C LEU A 124 -5.62 -1.05 -14.68
N LYS A 125 -4.62 -1.15 -15.55
CA LYS A 125 -4.78 -1.77 -16.86
C LYS A 125 -5.15 -3.25 -16.78
N GLU A 126 -4.55 -3.99 -15.85
CA GLU A 126 -4.76 -5.44 -15.74
C GLU A 126 -6.03 -5.80 -14.95
N TYR A 127 -6.38 -4.99 -13.95
CA TYR A 127 -7.44 -5.35 -12.98
C TYR A 127 -8.61 -4.37 -12.94
N ALA A 128 -8.49 -3.13 -13.44
CA ALA A 128 -9.57 -2.14 -13.34
C ALA A 128 -10.50 -2.08 -14.55
N ASP A 129 -10.13 -2.66 -15.69
CA ASP A 129 -10.99 -2.73 -16.90
C ASP A 129 -12.24 -3.65 -16.73
N GLY A 130 -12.52 -4.12 -15.51
CA GLY A 130 -13.70 -4.93 -15.17
C GLY A 130 -14.46 -4.48 -13.91
N PHE A 131 -14.17 -3.30 -13.35
CA PHE A 131 -14.86 -2.74 -12.17
C PHE A 131 -15.65 -1.47 -12.48
#